data_AF-A0A7K0EFW2-F1
#
_entry.id   AF-A0A7K0EFW2-F1
#
_cell.length_a   1.000
_cell.length_b   1.000
_cell.length_c   1.000
_cell.angle_alpha   90.00
_cell.angle_beta   90.00
_cell.angle_gamma   90.00
#
_symmetry.space_group_name_H-M   'P 1'
#
loop_
_entity.id
_entity.type
_entity.pdbx_description
1 polymer ?
#
loop_
_entity_poly.entity_id
_entity_poly.type
_entity_poly.pdbx_seq_one_letter_code
_entity_poly.pdbx_strand_id
1 'polypeptide(L)'
;MSWKNDGPTGNFTENLETMEPLKNPIADLPLLNQCHTENQRWSVTLTSYEQEVDQLLVLLNDVLEQYNHQNLRQRAIDYSQRLNRLKVWFHRLRADLLCEGSGGFAGCQKCGKPHLSLYSAISLQIAGLSDEFTHLKTGCYQFLSVLVQLNLL
;
A
#
# COMPACT_ATOMS: atom_id res chain seq x y z
N MET A 1 -54.84 13.59 68.35
CA MET A 1 -54.76 13.38 66.88
C MET A 1 -53.32 12.96 66.59
N SER A 2 -52.97 11.68 66.69
CA SER A 2 -53.29 10.56 65.79
C SER A 2 -52.56 10.64 64.44
N TRP A 3 -51.60 9.72 64.35
CA TRP A 3 -50.69 9.27 63.30
C TRP A 3 -51.22 9.19 61.85
N LYS A 4 -50.32 9.38 60.89
CA LYS A 4 -50.37 8.88 59.50
C LYS A 4 -48.90 8.51 59.16
N ASN A 5 -48.51 7.25 58.99
CA ASN A 5 -48.88 6.17 58.05
C ASN A 5 -47.68 5.90 57.12
N ASP A 6 -47.22 4.66 57.20
CA ASP A 6 -46.04 4.07 56.57
C ASP A 6 -46.15 3.82 55.05
N GLY A 7 -45.00 4.03 54.38
CA GLY A 7 -44.39 3.15 53.34
C GLY A 7 -44.86 3.24 51.88
N PRO A 8 -44.12 2.63 50.91
CA PRO A 8 -42.83 1.93 51.04
C PRO A 8 -41.77 2.20 49.92
N THR A 9 -40.51 1.92 50.28
CA THR A 9 -39.37 1.40 49.49
C THR A 9 -39.28 1.59 47.96
N GLY A 10 -38.17 2.19 47.52
CA GLY A 10 -37.60 2.03 46.19
C GLY A 10 -36.10 2.36 46.21
N ASN A 11 -35.26 1.40 46.59
CA ASN A 11 -33.81 1.49 46.41
C ASN A 11 -33.51 1.39 44.91
N PHE A 12 -33.26 2.53 44.27
CA PHE A 12 -32.65 2.56 42.94
C PHE A 12 -31.13 2.41 43.13
N THR A 13 -30.63 1.22 42.85
CA THR A 13 -29.21 0.94 42.67
C THR A 13 -28.60 1.92 41.68
N GLU A 14 -27.65 2.73 42.14
CA GLU A 14 -26.74 3.52 41.31
C GLU A 14 -26.05 2.57 40.32
N ASN A 15 -26.40 2.71 39.05
CA ASN A 15 -25.68 2.09 37.96
C ASN A 15 -24.28 2.73 37.91
N LEU A 16 -23.27 1.93 38.25
CA LEU A 16 -21.87 2.23 38.01
C LEU A 16 -21.67 2.31 36.49
N GLU A 17 -21.91 3.49 35.91
CA GLU A 17 -21.53 3.80 34.53
C GLU A 17 -20.01 3.62 34.43
N THR A 18 -19.61 2.55 33.74
CA THR A 18 -18.29 2.40 33.16
C THR A 18 -18.02 3.62 32.28
N MET A 19 -17.35 4.62 32.85
CA MET A 19 -16.71 5.70 32.11
C MET A 19 -15.67 5.09 31.18
N GLU A 20 -16.05 4.84 29.92
CA GLU A 20 -15.07 4.74 28.85
C GLU A 20 -14.28 6.06 28.83
N PRO A 21 -12.93 6.01 28.86
CA PRO A 21 -12.14 7.22 28.80
C PRO A 21 -12.41 7.90 27.46
N LEU A 22 -12.95 9.13 27.52
CA LEU A 22 -13.11 10.05 26.40
C LEU A 22 -11.79 10.11 25.61
N LYS A 23 -11.73 9.37 24.51
CA LYS A 23 -10.55 9.21 23.66
C LYS A 23 -10.21 10.56 23.04
N ASN A 24 -9.20 11.21 23.57
CA ASN A 24 -8.84 12.59 23.26
C ASN A 24 -8.49 12.74 21.76
N PRO A 25 -9.32 13.39 20.93
CA PRO A 25 -9.14 13.43 19.47
C PRO A 25 -7.87 14.15 19.03
N ILE A 26 -7.26 14.94 19.92
CA ILE A 26 -6.02 15.69 19.68
C ILE A 26 -4.79 14.76 19.64
N ALA A 27 -4.81 13.66 20.39
CA ALA A 27 -3.67 12.72 20.47
C ALA A 27 -3.43 11.97 19.16
N ASP A 28 -4.45 11.86 18.30
CA ASP A 28 -4.41 11.07 17.07
C ASP A 28 -4.18 11.93 15.81
N LEU A 29 -4.19 13.26 15.94
CA LEU A 29 -3.92 14.19 14.83
C LEU A 29 -2.53 13.99 14.20
N PRO A 30 -1.44 13.87 14.99
CA PRO A 30 -0.09 13.66 14.43
C PRO A 30 0.03 12.36 13.64
N LEU A 31 -0.65 11.32 14.12
CA LEU A 31 -0.62 9.99 13.54
C LEU A 31 -1.47 9.91 12.26
N LEU A 32 -2.61 10.61 12.22
CA LEU A 32 -3.41 10.79 11.01
C LEU A 32 -2.62 11.53 9.93
N ASN A 33 -1.92 12.61 10.30
CA ASN A 33 -1.05 13.34 9.38
C ASN A 33 0.08 12.44 8.84
N GLN A 34 0.70 11.63 9.68
CA GLN A 34 1.70 10.65 9.26
C GLN A 34 1.15 9.65 8.24
N CYS A 35 -0.06 9.11 8.47
CA CYS A 35 -0.71 8.21 7.53
C CYS A 35 -0.93 8.89 6.16
N HIS A 36 -1.37 10.15 6.15
CA HIS A 36 -1.58 10.89 4.91
C HIS A 36 -0.28 11.16 4.14
N THR A 37 0.76 11.63 4.83
CA THR A 37 2.07 11.89 4.23
C THR A 37 2.63 10.63 3.56
N GLU A 38 2.51 9.51 4.26
CA GLU A 38 3.07 8.26 3.77
C GLU A 38 2.21 7.61 2.68
N ASN A 39 0.89 7.71 2.77
CA ASN A 39 0.00 7.32 1.67
C ASN A 39 0.32 8.10 0.38
N GLN A 40 0.58 9.40 0.49
CA GLN A 40 1.01 10.22 -0.64
C GLN A 40 2.37 9.75 -1.17
N ARG A 41 3.33 9.52 -0.28
CA ARG A 41 4.66 9.02 -0.65
C ARG A 41 4.57 7.69 -1.41
N TRP A 42 3.82 6.73 -0.90
CA TRP A 42 3.61 5.43 -1.54
C TRP A 42 2.91 5.53 -2.88
N SER A 43 1.91 6.42 -3.00
CA SER A 43 1.23 6.66 -4.28
C SER A 43 2.19 7.14 -5.36
N VAL A 44 3.07 8.10 -5.03
CA VAL A 44 4.10 8.58 -5.95
C VAL A 44 5.09 7.47 -6.29
N THR A 45 5.58 6.73 -5.29
CA THR A 45 6.53 5.63 -5.48
C THR A 45 5.98 4.54 -6.39
N LEU A 46 4.76 4.05 -6.14
CA LEU A 46 4.11 3.03 -6.97
C LEU A 46 3.89 3.51 -8.40
N THR A 47 3.57 4.79 -8.58
CA THR A 47 3.38 5.38 -9.92
C THR A 47 4.70 5.39 -10.69
N SER A 48 5.81 5.75 -10.05
CA SER A 48 7.15 5.68 -10.65
C SER A 48 7.51 4.25 -11.04
N TYR A 49 7.26 3.27 -10.17
CA TYR A 49 7.58 1.87 -10.46
C TYR A 49 6.79 1.32 -11.64
N GLU A 50 5.50 1.65 -11.74
CA GLU A 50 4.68 1.21 -12.88
C GLU A 50 5.17 1.80 -14.20
N GLN A 51 5.54 3.08 -14.22
CA GLN A 51 6.12 3.72 -15.41
C GLN A 51 7.43 3.07 -15.82
N GLU A 52 8.32 2.79 -14.87
CA GLU A 52 9.59 2.11 -15.14
C GLU A 52 9.37 0.67 -15.62
N VAL A 53 8.43 -0.08 -15.03
CA VAL A 53 8.05 -1.42 -15.50
C VAL A 53 7.56 -1.37 -16.95
N ASP A 54 6.72 -0.39 -17.29
CA ASP A 54 6.19 -0.24 -18.65
C ASP A 54 7.29 0.06 -19.66
N GLN A 55 8.25 0.90 -19.30
CA GLN A 55 9.42 1.17 -20.15
C GLN A 55 10.26 -0.09 -20.36
N LEU A 56 10.53 -0.88 -19.30
CA LEU A 56 11.28 -2.12 -19.42
C LEU A 56 10.56 -3.16 -20.29
N LEU A 57 9.23 -3.25 -20.18
CA LEU A 57 8.44 -4.16 -21.00
C LEU A 57 8.49 -3.80 -22.49
N VAL A 58 8.50 -2.51 -22.83
CA VAL A 58 8.69 -2.06 -24.22
C VAL A 58 10.04 -2.51 -24.75
N LEU A 59 11.13 -2.25 -24.01
CA LEU A 59 12.48 -2.64 -24.41
C LEU A 59 12.62 -4.16 -24.60
N LEU A 60 11.99 -4.95 -23.72
CA LEU A 60 11.99 -6.41 -23.84
C LEU A 60 11.18 -6.89 -25.05
N ASN A 61 10.07 -6.23 -25.38
CA ASN A 61 9.31 -6.55 -26.59
C ASN A 61 10.14 -6.29 -27.86
N ASP A 62 10.88 -5.17 -27.92
CA ASP A 62 11.77 -4.89 -29.05
C ASP A 62 12.81 -6.02 -29.23
N VAL A 63 13.37 -6.53 -28.13
CA VAL A 63 14.28 -7.68 -28.17
C VAL A 63 13.59 -8.95 -28.69
N LEU A 64 12.34 -9.20 -28.31
CA LEU A 64 11.58 -10.38 -28.75
C LEU A 64 11.19 -10.31 -30.22
N GLU A 65 11.01 -9.11 -30.77
CA GLU A 65 10.71 -8.88 -32.18
C GLU A 65 11.97 -8.96 -33.05
N GLN A 66 13.10 -8.43 -32.56
CA GLN A 66 14.33 -8.33 -33.33
C GLN A 66 15.18 -9.62 -33.30
N TYR A 67 15.14 -10.40 -32.21
CA TYR A 67 16.06 -11.53 -32.02
C TYR A 67 15.35 -12.88 -31.88
N ASN A 68 15.75 -13.81 -32.75
CA ASN A 68 15.21 -15.17 -32.75
C ASN A 68 16.12 -16.19 -32.04
N HIS A 69 17.17 -15.73 -31.35
CA HIS A 69 18.02 -16.60 -30.55
C HIS A 69 17.26 -17.12 -29.33
N GLN A 70 17.02 -18.43 -29.29
CA GLN A 70 16.18 -19.10 -28.29
C GLN A 70 16.53 -18.72 -26.84
N ASN A 71 17.82 -18.67 -26.49
CA ASN A 71 18.26 -18.33 -25.14
C ASN A 71 17.98 -16.87 -24.75
N LEU A 72 18.18 -15.92 -25.68
CA LEU A 72 17.92 -14.50 -25.45
C LEU A 72 16.42 -14.24 -25.36
N ARG A 73 15.65 -14.86 -26.27
CA ARG A 73 14.20 -14.81 -26.28
C ARG A 73 13.61 -15.35 -24.98
N GLN A 74 14.07 -16.52 -24.52
CA GLN A 74 13.59 -17.10 -23.27
C GLN A 74 13.87 -16.18 -22.08
N ARG A 75 15.08 -15.62 -22.00
CA ARG A 75 15.44 -14.70 -20.92
C ARG A 75 14.61 -13.40 -20.94
N ALA A 76 14.32 -12.86 -22.13
CA ALA A 76 13.46 -11.70 -22.27
C ALA A 76 12.00 -12.00 -21.86
N ILE A 77 11.48 -13.19 -22.22
CA ILE A 77 10.17 -13.67 -21.76
C ILE A 77 10.15 -13.78 -20.23
N ASP A 78 11.18 -14.37 -19.62
CA ASP A 78 11.25 -14.56 -18.17
C ASP A 78 11.23 -13.21 -17.43
N TYR A 79 12.00 -12.22 -17.91
CA TYR A 79 11.96 -10.86 -17.36
C TYR A 79 10.58 -10.20 -17.54
N SER A 80 9.98 -10.31 -18.73
CA SER A 80 8.67 -9.76 -19.02
C SER A 80 7.58 -10.35 -18.10
N GLN A 81 7.59 -11.66 -17.87
CA GLN A 81 6.65 -12.31 -16.96
C GLN A 81 6.82 -11.82 -15.52
N ARG A 82 8.06 -11.68 -15.04
CA ARG A 82 8.34 -11.18 -13.68
C ARG A 82 7.91 -9.73 -13.50
N LEU A 83 8.17 -8.88 -14.50
CA LEU A 83 7.75 -7.48 -14.52
C LEU A 83 6.21 -7.35 -14.51
N ASN A 84 5.51 -8.15 -15.32
CA ASN A 84 4.04 -8.17 -15.32
C ASN A 84 3.46 -8.61 -13.97
N ARG A 85 4.10 -9.59 -13.29
CA ARG A 85 3.68 -9.99 -11.93
C ARG A 85 3.85 -8.85 -10.94
N LEU A 86 4.97 -8.14 -10.97
CA LEU A 86 5.18 -6.95 -10.11
C LEU A 86 4.14 -5.87 -10.38
N LYS A 87 3.80 -5.61 -11.65
CA LYS A 87 2.77 -4.64 -12.02
C LYS A 87 1.41 -4.98 -11.40
N VAL A 88 1.01 -6.25 -11.44
CA VAL A 88 -0.23 -6.72 -10.78
C VAL A 88 -0.17 -6.47 -9.27
N TRP A 89 0.97 -6.71 -8.63
CA TRP A 89 1.15 -6.44 -7.20
C TRP A 89 1.08 -4.94 -6.87
N PHE A 90 1.67 -4.06 -7.68
CA PHE A 90 1.56 -2.60 -7.49
C PHE A 90 0.12 -2.11 -7.62
N HIS A 91 -0.61 -2.59 -8.63
CA HIS A 91 -2.04 -2.28 -8.77
C HIS A 91 -2.85 -2.77 -7.58
N ARG A 92 -2.57 -3.98 -7.09
CA ARG A 92 -3.24 -4.53 -5.90
C ARG A 92 -2.94 -3.70 -4.65
N LEU A 93 -1.68 -3.37 -4.38
CA LEU A 93 -1.32 -2.50 -3.25
C LEU A 93 -2.06 -1.16 -3.33
N ARG A 94 -2.14 -0.57 -4.52
CA ARG A 94 -2.85 0.69 -4.72
C ARG A 94 -4.34 0.56 -4.41
N ALA A 95 -5.02 -0.43 -4.97
CA ALA A 95 -6.44 -0.67 -4.71
C ALA A 95 -6.73 -1.02 -3.24
N ASP A 96 -5.93 -1.91 -2.66
CA ASP A 96 -6.17 -2.46 -1.32
C ASP A 96 -5.77 -1.45 -0.23
N LEU A 97 -4.76 -0.61 -0.45
CA LEU A 97 -4.10 0.13 0.63
C LEU A 97 -4.06 1.64 0.44
N LEU A 98 -4.06 2.12 -0.80
CA LEU A 98 -4.07 3.56 -1.05
C LEU A 98 -5.49 4.13 -1.01
N CYS A 99 -5.59 5.36 -0.57
CA CYS A 99 -6.82 6.15 -0.66
C CYS A 99 -6.88 6.83 -2.03
N GLU A 100 -7.58 6.20 -2.97
CA GLU A 100 -7.92 6.80 -4.27
C GLU A 100 -9.35 7.33 -4.24
N GLY A 101 -9.52 8.66 -4.36
CA GLY A 101 -10.84 9.29 -4.39
C GLY A 101 -10.75 10.82 -4.31
N SER A 102 -11.58 11.51 -5.11
CA SER A 102 -11.63 12.97 -5.25
C SER A 102 -12.23 13.73 -4.07
N GLY A 103 -12.70 13.03 -3.03
CA GLY A 103 -12.97 13.63 -1.73
C GLY A 103 -11.67 13.63 -0.96
N GLY A 104 -10.99 14.78 -0.90
CA GLY A 104 -9.69 14.94 -0.22
C GLY A 104 -9.64 14.34 1.19
N PHE A 105 -8.45 14.32 1.79
CA PHE A 105 -8.02 13.69 3.06
C PHE A 105 -9.08 13.23 4.09
N ALA A 106 -10.19 13.97 4.27
CA ALA A 106 -11.39 13.58 5.02
C ALA A 106 -12.09 12.27 4.57
N GLY A 107 -11.89 11.79 3.34
CA GLY A 107 -12.53 10.56 2.82
C GLY A 107 -11.76 9.26 3.04
N CYS A 108 -10.52 9.32 3.54
CA CYS A 108 -9.63 8.17 3.65
C CYS A 108 -9.92 7.33 4.90
N GLN A 109 -10.96 6.48 4.84
CA GLN A 109 -11.31 5.56 5.93
C GLN A 109 -10.14 4.63 6.33
N LYS A 110 -9.21 4.36 5.39
CA LYS A 110 -8.01 3.53 5.62
C LYS A 110 -6.98 4.17 6.57
N CYS A 111 -7.03 5.48 6.81
CA CYS A 111 -6.24 6.16 7.85
C CYS A 111 -6.99 6.29 9.19
N GLY A 112 -8.17 5.68 9.33
CA GLY A 112 -8.98 5.69 10.54
C GLY A 112 -8.42 4.83 11.69
N LYS A 113 -8.97 5.05 12.89
CA LYS A 113 -8.47 4.54 14.18
C LYS A 113 -8.37 3.03 14.41
N PRO A 114 -8.88 2.09 13.57
CA PRO A 114 -8.48 0.69 13.69
C PRO A 114 -7.36 0.27 12.73
N HIS A 115 -6.95 1.10 11.76
CA HIS A 115 -6.07 0.68 10.65
C HIS A 115 -4.61 1.16 10.79
N LEU A 116 -4.26 1.75 11.92
CA LEU A 116 -2.92 2.29 12.20
C LEU A 116 -1.84 1.21 12.38
N SER A 117 -2.19 0.05 12.95
CA SER A 117 -1.28 -1.10 13.00
C SER A 117 -1.05 -1.70 11.60
N LEU A 118 -2.06 -1.63 10.74
CA LEU A 118 -1.98 -2.02 9.33
C LEU A 118 -0.90 -1.22 8.60
N TYR A 119 -0.76 0.06 8.91
CA TYR A 119 0.19 0.98 8.27
C TYR A 119 1.65 0.49 8.35
N SER A 120 2.09 -0.03 9.51
CA SER A 120 3.45 -0.60 9.65
C SER A 120 3.67 -1.86 8.79
N ALA A 121 2.63 -2.68 8.62
CA ALA A 121 2.67 -3.85 7.75
C ALA A 121 2.71 -3.43 6.26
N ILE A 122 2.04 -2.34 5.90
CA ILE A 122 2.08 -1.77 4.55
C ILE A 122 3.49 -1.27 4.21
N SER A 123 4.14 -0.54 5.13
CA SER A 123 5.54 -0.11 4.95
C SER A 123 6.47 -1.28 4.64
N LEU A 124 6.30 -2.41 5.34
CA LEU A 124 7.09 -3.62 5.12
C LEU A 124 6.80 -4.27 3.75
N GLN A 125 5.53 -4.35 3.35
CA GLN A 125 5.15 -4.89 2.03
C GLN A 125 5.70 -4.04 0.89
N ILE A 126 5.63 -2.71 1.01
CA ILE A 126 6.16 -1.78 0.02
C ILE A 126 7.69 -1.86 -0.04
N ALA A 127 8.36 -1.98 1.11
CA ALA A 127 9.81 -2.15 1.14
C ALA A 127 10.25 -3.45 0.42
N GLY A 128 9.61 -4.58 0.73
CA GLY A 128 9.91 -5.85 0.08
C GLY A 128 9.70 -5.81 -1.45
N LEU A 129 8.62 -5.17 -1.89
CA LEU A 129 8.34 -5.01 -3.33
C LEU A 129 9.28 -4.01 -4.01
N SER A 130 9.71 -2.96 -3.30
CA SER A 130 10.75 -2.05 -3.77
C SER A 130 12.08 -2.76 -4.00
N ASP A 131 12.47 -3.65 -3.08
CA ASP A 131 13.70 -4.42 -3.18
C ASP A 131 13.63 -5.42 -4.35
N GLU A 132 12.50 -6.13 -4.49
CA GLU A 132 12.27 -7.05 -5.61
C GLU A 132 12.31 -6.30 -6.95
N PHE A 133 11.64 -5.15 -7.04
CA PHE A 133 11.66 -4.30 -8.22
C PHE A 133 13.06 -3.82 -8.55
N THR A 134 13.82 -3.34 -7.56
CA THR A 134 15.19 -2.86 -7.76
C THR A 134 16.10 -3.98 -8.29
N HIS A 135 16.02 -5.16 -7.69
CA HIS A 135 16.79 -6.32 -8.13
C HIS A 135 16.41 -6.73 -9.57
N LEU A 136 15.12 -6.81 -9.89
CA LEU A 136 14.65 -7.16 -11.22
C LEU A 136 15.06 -6.12 -12.26
N LYS A 137 14.93 -4.83 -11.94
CA LYS A 137 15.33 -3.70 -12.77
C LYS A 137 16.81 -3.77 -13.10
N THR A 138 17.67 -3.92 -12.10
CA THR A 138 19.12 -4.03 -12.30
C THR A 138 19.47 -5.22 -13.19
N GLY A 139 18.85 -6.39 -12.97
CA GLY A 139 19.06 -7.56 -13.82
C GLY A 139 18.60 -7.35 -15.26
N CYS A 140 17.46 -6.70 -15.46
CA CYS A 140 16.93 -6.38 -16.79
C CYS A 140 17.86 -5.44 -17.55
N TYR A 141 18.32 -4.34 -16.91
CA TYR A 141 19.26 -3.42 -17.55
C TYR A 141 20.62 -4.05 -17.84
N GLN A 142 21.13 -4.92 -16.96
CA GLN A 142 22.36 -5.67 -17.24
C GLN A 142 22.19 -6.56 -18.46
N PHE A 143 21.05 -7.25 -18.57
CA PHE A 143 20.73 -8.07 -19.74
C PHE A 143 20.65 -7.23 -21.02
N LEU A 144 19.91 -6.11 -20.99
CA LEU A 144 19.79 -5.20 -22.13
C LEU A 144 21.15 -4.60 -22.52
N SER A 145 21.98 -4.22 -21.55
CA SER A 145 23.32 -3.69 -21.81
C SER A 145 24.22 -4.70 -22.53
N VAL A 146 24.14 -5.99 -22.20
CA VAL A 146 24.85 -7.04 -22.94
C VAL A 146 24.36 -7.13 -24.39
N LEU A 147 23.06 -6.96 -24.64
CA LEU A 147 22.54 -6.94 -26.01
C LEU A 147 23.09 -5.75 -26.81
N VAL A 148 23.11 -4.54 -26.23
CA VAL A 148 23.74 -3.36 -26.85
C VAL A 148 25.22 -3.62 -27.14
N GLN A 149 25.98 -4.18 -26.19
CA GLN A 149 27.41 -4.48 -26.37
C GLN A 149 27.67 -5.50 -27.48
N LEU A 150 26.73 -6.41 -27.72
CA LEU A 150 26.79 -7.37 -28.81
C LEU A 150 26.34 -6.77 -30.16
N ASN A 151 26.03 -5.46 -30.23
CA ASN A 151 25.35 -4.79 -31.35
C ASN A 151 24.02 -5.46 -31.73
N LEU A 152 23.31 -5.95 -30.71
CA LEU A 152 21.99 -6.55 -30.80
C LEU A 152 20.92 -5.62 -30.20
N LEU A 153 21.10 -4.31 -30.28
CA LEU A 153 20.10 -3.27 -29.96
C LEU A 153 20.44 -2.00 -30.75
#